data_AF-Q9SNT6-F1
#
_entry.id   AF-Q9SNT6-F1
#
_cell.length_a   1.000
_cell.length_b   1.000
_cell.length_c   1.000
_cell.angle_alpha   90.00
_cell.angle_beta   90.00
_cell.angle_gamma   90.00
#
_symmetry.space_group_name_H-M   'P 1'
#
loop_
_entity.id
_entity.type
_entity.pdbx_description
1 polymer ?
#
loop_
_entity_poly.entity_id
_entity_poly.type
_entity_poly.pdbx_seq_one_letter_code
_entity_poly.pdbx_strand_id
1 'polypeptide(L)'
;MEPSDLVDGYKFGDQTTSDVRVCFKRADDQAEWFCCHSSVLSGNSKYFADWLSRNDIGSNNCIGVDCISADYEHYVKVLKLIYLPAESIIDSFESVRSAVGVLRASTLLKCELITRSCIEYLEAASWDEKEEEEILEVAQSLGSEEAVALLARLQAPNVSAVKNVFISAIRFATSMESPSPPFLDDLKTSAQEQIDFMLHEDDDTALVTMDEDVRSVVREGLKKLFSTLKIGLDLLTSEYEQLPEQAEQRVLCSLADIDWMANVLTKIEMMNEFVSGWSEISGYVLSVVQDKKYSSGLWLVKAKLIEVTGKAFDAVGYGSVVFPASSRVHFLRMWLPFMQTTKRLLDEKSKDDAIPQMDADLFQNIEGAIVSLVLALPSGDQADILGEWMKNAEQFRYPDLTEAFEVWCYRSKTAKRRLVGGLNGSGNPTVSL
;
A
#
# COMPACT_ATOMS: atom_id res chain seq x y z
N MET A 1 -41.31 32.68 -6.90
CA MET A 1 -42.10 31.45 -6.78
C MET A 1 -43.41 31.70 -7.48
N GLU A 2 -43.58 31.03 -8.62
CA GLU A 2 -44.89 30.91 -9.23
C GLU A 2 -45.80 30.08 -8.30
N PRO A 3 -47.13 30.18 -8.39
CA PRO A 3 -48.05 29.44 -7.51
C PRO A 3 -47.88 27.91 -7.57
N SER A 4 -47.24 27.39 -8.63
CA SER A 4 -46.86 25.98 -8.80
C SER A 4 -45.76 25.50 -7.86
N ASP A 5 -45.00 26.43 -7.26
CA ASP A 5 -43.79 26.10 -6.49
C ASP A 5 -44.06 26.04 -4.97
N LEU A 6 -45.33 26.15 -4.55
CA LEU A 6 -45.74 26.24 -3.15
C LEU A 6 -46.43 24.95 -2.70
N VAL A 7 -45.95 24.34 -1.61
CA VAL A 7 -46.59 23.17 -1.00
C VAL A 7 -47.96 23.56 -0.46
N ASP A 8 -49.01 22.93 -1.00
CA ASP A 8 -50.43 23.23 -0.73
C ASP A 8 -50.82 24.71 -0.92
N GLY A 9 -50.06 25.45 -1.74
CA GLY A 9 -50.27 26.89 -1.96
C GLY A 9 -49.79 27.79 -0.81
N TYR A 10 -49.10 27.23 0.19
CA TYR A 10 -48.63 27.97 1.36
C TYR A 10 -47.15 28.32 1.28
N LYS A 11 -46.81 29.48 1.83
CA LYS A 11 -45.42 29.96 1.95
C LYS A 11 -44.98 29.97 3.40
N PHE A 12 -43.76 29.51 3.66
CA PHE A 12 -43.14 29.61 4.98
C PHE A 12 -43.10 31.07 5.48
N GLY A 13 -43.54 31.29 6.72
CA GLY A 13 -43.52 32.61 7.36
C GLY A 13 -44.68 33.54 7.00
N ASP A 14 -45.69 33.09 6.26
CA ASP A 14 -46.88 33.89 5.96
C ASP A 14 -47.75 34.08 7.21
N GLN A 15 -47.67 35.27 7.82
CA GLN A 15 -48.42 35.62 9.04
C GLN A 15 -49.93 35.68 8.83
N THR A 16 -50.41 35.82 7.58
CA THR A 16 -51.84 36.01 7.30
C THR A 16 -52.59 34.69 7.24
N THR A 17 -51.93 33.62 6.84
CA THR A 17 -52.52 32.29 6.66
C THR A 17 -52.06 31.26 7.69
N SER A 18 -50.96 31.53 8.41
CA SER A 18 -50.42 30.61 9.42
C SER A 18 -51.39 30.44 10.60
N ASP A 19 -51.64 29.19 10.98
CA ASP A 19 -52.49 28.80 12.10
C ASP A 19 -51.68 28.34 13.32
N VAL A 20 -50.37 28.09 13.17
CA VAL A 20 -49.46 27.66 14.25
C VAL A 20 -48.13 28.41 14.21
N ARG A 21 -47.44 28.43 15.36
CA ARG A 21 -46.07 28.96 15.49
C ARG A 21 -45.15 27.90 16.05
N VAL A 22 -44.01 27.67 15.41
CA VAL A 22 -42.98 26.71 15.85
C VAL A 22 -41.81 27.48 16.44
N CYS A 23 -41.27 27.01 17.57
CA CYS A 23 -40.04 27.53 18.16
C CYS A 23 -39.10 26.37 18.48
N PHE A 24 -37.83 26.53 18.12
CA PHE A 24 -36.75 25.62 18.51
C PHE A 24 -36.06 26.19 19.76
N LYS A 25 -36.14 25.47 20.87
CA LYS A 25 -35.58 25.94 22.14
C LYS A 25 -34.08 25.71 22.17
N ARG A 26 -33.32 26.81 22.25
CA ARG A 26 -31.90 26.81 22.61
C ARG A 26 -31.81 26.93 24.14
N ALA A 27 -30.84 26.26 24.76
CA ALA A 27 -30.75 26.22 26.23
C ALA A 27 -30.64 27.61 26.88
N ASP A 28 -30.14 28.63 26.17
CA ASP A 28 -29.75 29.92 26.75
C ASP A 28 -30.09 31.19 25.93
N ASP A 29 -30.95 31.12 24.89
CA ASP A 29 -31.24 32.27 24.00
C ASP A 29 -32.75 32.59 23.87
N GLN A 30 -33.07 33.82 23.42
CA GLN A 30 -34.47 34.24 23.18
C GLN A 30 -35.15 33.35 22.14
N ALA A 31 -36.34 32.86 22.48
CA ALA A 31 -37.16 31.98 21.64
C ALA A 31 -37.65 32.70 20.37
N GLU A 32 -37.07 32.36 19.21
CA GLU A 32 -37.59 32.76 17.90
C GLU A 32 -38.79 31.89 17.52
N TRP A 33 -39.86 32.53 17.03
CA TRP A 33 -41.12 31.87 16.66
C TRP A 33 -41.37 32.02 15.16
N PHE A 34 -41.54 30.90 14.48
CA PHE A 34 -41.76 30.81 13.05
C PHE A 34 -43.24 30.55 12.73
N CYS A 35 -43.86 31.39 11.90
CA CYS A 35 -45.24 31.22 11.47
C CYS A 35 -45.35 30.07 10.45
N CYS A 36 -46.20 29.09 10.75
CA CYS A 36 -46.36 27.84 10.01
C CYS A 36 -47.84 27.44 9.87
N HIS A 37 -48.08 26.43 9.04
CA HIS A 37 -49.37 25.84 8.73
C HIS A 37 -49.41 24.40 9.26
N SER A 38 -50.36 24.10 10.12
CA SER A 38 -50.50 22.79 10.77
C SER A 38 -50.70 21.66 9.76
N SER A 39 -51.41 21.93 8.66
CA SER A 39 -51.60 21.01 7.53
C SER A 39 -50.29 20.63 6.87
N VAL A 40 -49.46 21.62 6.52
CA VAL A 40 -48.17 21.40 5.86
C VAL A 40 -47.19 20.66 6.80
N LEU A 41 -47.13 21.06 8.07
CA LEU A 41 -46.28 20.40 9.07
C LEU A 41 -46.69 18.92 9.28
N SER A 42 -47.98 18.65 9.52
CA SER A 42 -48.47 17.29 9.75
C SER A 42 -48.39 16.41 8.49
N GLY A 43 -48.53 17.00 7.30
CA GLY A 43 -48.38 16.28 6.02
C GLY A 43 -46.95 15.82 5.75
N ASN A 44 -45.95 16.58 6.19
CA ASN A 44 -44.53 16.34 5.85
C ASN A 44 -43.66 15.84 7.00
N SER A 45 -44.20 15.78 8.22
CA SER A 45 -43.47 15.34 9.42
C SER A 45 -44.38 14.54 10.35
N LYS A 46 -44.00 13.28 10.60
CA LYS A 46 -44.70 12.43 11.58
C LYS A 46 -44.57 12.97 13.00
N TYR A 47 -43.45 13.63 13.33
CA TYR A 47 -43.30 14.28 14.63
C TYR A 47 -44.36 15.36 14.85
N PHE A 48 -44.55 16.26 13.88
CA PHE A 48 -45.56 17.32 14.01
C PHE A 48 -46.98 16.76 13.95
N ALA A 49 -47.25 15.75 13.12
CA ALA A 49 -48.54 15.06 13.09
C ALA A 49 -48.89 14.45 14.46
N ASP A 50 -47.96 13.70 15.06
CA ASP A 50 -48.13 13.09 16.38
C ASP A 50 -48.32 14.17 17.45
N TRP A 51 -47.52 15.25 17.40
CA TRP A 51 -47.61 16.34 18.37
C TRP A 51 -48.97 17.05 18.30
N LEU A 52 -49.44 17.39 17.09
CA LEU A 52 -50.73 18.05 16.88
C LEU A 52 -51.91 17.15 17.25
N SER A 53 -51.79 15.83 17.10
CA SER A 53 -52.84 14.88 17.49
C SER A 53 -53.02 14.73 19.00
N ARG A 54 -51.94 14.95 19.78
CA ARG A 54 -51.91 14.73 21.24
C ARG A 54 -52.21 15.99 22.04
N ASN A 55 -52.04 17.17 21.44
CA ASN A 55 -52.16 18.44 22.13
C ASN A 55 -53.35 19.21 21.55
N ASP A 56 -54.34 19.54 22.39
CA ASP A 56 -55.40 20.47 22.00
C ASP A 56 -54.78 21.86 21.76
N ILE A 57 -54.79 22.29 20.51
CA ILE A 57 -54.19 23.55 20.00
C ILE A 57 -54.74 24.80 20.73
N GLY A 58 -55.87 24.66 21.44
CA GLY A 58 -56.71 25.72 21.99
C GLY A 58 -56.15 26.62 23.11
N SER A 59 -54.84 26.69 23.35
CA SER A 59 -54.32 27.65 24.34
C SER A 59 -53.20 28.60 23.90
N ASN A 60 -52.52 28.40 22.76
CA ASN A 60 -51.62 29.42 22.18
C ASN A 60 -51.14 29.13 20.73
N ASN A 61 -51.56 28.02 20.11
CA ASN A 61 -51.09 27.57 18.79
C ASN A 61 -49.55 27.53 18.65
N CYS A 62 -48.85 27.22 19.75
CA CYS A 62 -47.39 27.28 19.83
C CYS A 62 -46.79 25.88 20.02
N ILE A 63 -45.88 25.48 19.14
CA ILE A 63 -45.13 24.22 19.18
C ILE A 63 -43.70 24.50 19.61
N GLY A 64 -43.28 23.95 20.75
CA GLY A 64 -41.89 23.99 21.19
C GLY A 64 -41.17 22.69 20.85
N VAL A 65 -40.04 22.77 20.16
CA VAL A 65 -39.18 21.63 19.85
C VAL A 65 -37.84 21.82 20.55
N ASP A 66 -37.42 20.86 21.35
CA ASP A 66 -36.10 20.89 21.96
C ASP A 66 -35.05 20.47 20.91
N CYS A 67 -34.01 21.29 20.73
CA CYS A 67 -32.91 21.00 19.80
C CYS A 67 -31.56 21.32 20.45
N ILE A 68 -30.51 20.64 19.99
CA ILE A 68 -29.13 20.95 20.39
C ILE A 68 -28.75 22.30 19.79
N SER A 69 -28.20 23.22 20.59
CA SER A 69 -27.87 24.58 20.15
C SER A 69 -26.97 24.64 18.90
N ALA A 70 -26.10 23.66 18.70
CA ALA A 70 -25.22 23.55 17.54
C ALA A 70 -25.98 23.24 16.23
N ASP A 71 -27.16 22.62 16.32
CA ASP A 71 -27.97 22.20 15.18
C ASP A 71 -29.15 23.14 14.88
N TYR A 72 -29.31 24.23 15.64
CA TYR A 72 -30.44 25.16 15.50
C TYR A 72 -30.69 25.59 14.05
N GLU A 73 -29.64 26.02 13.35
CA GLU A 73 -29.73 26.45 11.95
C GLU A 73 -30.22 25.32 11.03
N HIS A 74 -29.86 24.07 11.32
CA HIS A 74 -30.32 22.90 10.57
C HIS A 74 -31.80 22.60 10.83
N TYR A 75 -32.29 22.76 12.06
CA TYR A 75 -33.72 22.64 12.37
C TYR A 75 -34.55 23.72 11.67
N VAL A 76 -34.07 24.97 11.67
CA VAL A 76 -34.71 26.06 10.92
C VAL A 76 -34.68 25.77 9.42
N LYS A 77 -33.58 25.21 8.90
CA LYS A 77 -33.48 24.79 7.49
C LYS A 77 -34.50 23.69 7.19
N VAL A 78 -34.62 22.63 8.00
CA VAL A 78 -35.67 21.59 7.84
C VAL A 78 -37.05 22.21 7.79
N LEU A 79 -37.35 23.17 8.68
CA LEU A 79 -38.65 23.84 8.70
C LEU A 79 -38.93 24.61 7.41
N LYS A 80 -37.92 25.25 6.81
CA LYS A 80 -38.04 25.89 5.49
C LYS A 80 -38.23 24.87 4.37
N LEU A 81 -37.51 23.73 4.42
CA LEU A 81 -37.58 22.67 3.42
C LEU A 81 -38.93 21.97 3.38
N ILE A 82 -39.65 21.89 4.50
CA ILE A 82 -41.03 21.37 4.55
C ILE A 82 -41.98 22.16 3.62
N TYR A 83 -41.65 23.40 3.29
CA TYR A 83 -42.43 24.26 2.38
C TYR A 83 -41.91 24.26 0.94
N LEU A 84 -40.90 23.45 0.63
CA LEU A 84 -40.40 23.30 -0.74
C LEU A 84 -41.03 22.07 -1.39
N PRO A 85 -41.31 22.12 -2.71
CA PRO A 85 -41.69 20.94 -3.45
C PRO A 85 -40.50 19.95 -3.48
N ALA A 86 -40.81 18.66 -3.54
CA ALA A 86 -39.84 17.57 -3.38
C ALA A 86 -38.61 17.73 -4.29
N GLU A 87 -38.84 18.11 -5.54
CA GLU A 87 -37.84 18.32 -6.58
C GLU A 87 -36.86 19.46 -6.27
N SER A 88 -37.24 20.43 -5.43
CA SER A 88 -36.39 21.58 -5.09
C SER A 88 -35.61 21.42 -3.78
N ILE A 89 -35.87 20.34 -3.02
CA ILE A 89 -35.19 20.12 -1.74
C ILE A 89 -33.70 19.86 -1.98
N ILE A 90 -33.36 19.00 -2.95
CA ILE A 90 -31.98 18.60 -3.19
C ILE A 90 -31.12 19.79 -3.66
N ASP A 91 -31.69 20.68 -4.47
CA ASP A 91 -31.04 21.90 -4.98
C ASP A 91 -30.72 22.93 -3.88
N SER A 92 -31.28 22.75 -2.68
CA SER A 92 -31.05 23.64 -1.53
C SER A 92 -29.82 23.26 -0.69
N PHE A 93 -29.18 22.12 -0.99
CA PHE A 93 -27.96 21.69 -0.30
C PHE A 93 -26.73 22.31 -0.94
N GLU A 94 -25.93 23.00 -0.12
CA GLU A 94 -24.75 23.75 -0.56
C GLU A 94 -23.43 23.10 -0.13
N SER A 95 -23.48 22.18 0.85
CA SER A 95 -22.31 21.50 1.42
C SER A 95 -22.71 20.21 2.13
N VAL A 96 -21.76 19.28 2.24
CA VAL A 96 -21.90 18.02 2.99
C VAL A 96 -22.24 18.31 4.44
N ARG A 97 -21.49 19.20 5.12
CA ARG A 97 -21.78 19.62 6.50
C ARG A 97 -23.23 20.10 6.70
N SER A 98 -23.75 20.94 5.79
CA SER A 98 -25.15 21.40 5.89
C SER A 98 -26.14 20.24 5.69
N ALA A 99 -25.87 19.35 4.74
CA ALA A 99 -26.71 18.18 4.48
C ALA A 99 -26.70 17.19 5.66
N VAL A 100 -25.56 16.94 6.29
CA VAL A 100 -25.44 16.09 7.50
C VAL A 100 -26.22 16.68 8.67
N GLY A 101 -26.10 17.99 8.90
CA GLY A 101 -26.87 18.66 9.95
C GLY A 101 -28.39 18.61 9.70
N VAL A 102 -28.83 18.85 8.46
CA VAL A 102 -30.25 18.72 8.07
C VAL A 102 -30.69 17.26 8.16
N LEU A 103 -29.84 16.29 7.81
CA LEU A 103 -30.14 14.87 7.93
C LEU A 103 -30.45 14.53 9.39
N ARG A 104 -29.57 14.90 10.33
CA ARG A 104 -29.78 14.68 11.77
C ARG A 104 -31.09 15.30 12.27
N ALA A 105 -31.34 16.57 11.92
CA ALA A 105 -32.57 17.27 12.32
C ALA A 105 -33.83 16.65 11.69
N SER A 106 -33.78 16.29 10.41
CA SER A 106 -34.90 15.69 9.67
C SER A 106 -35.27 14.31 10.20
N THR A 107 -34.28 13.50 10.59
CA THR A 107 -34.49 12.19 11.22
C THR A 107 -35.20 12.33 12.56
N LEU A 108 -34.78 13.28 13.40
CA LEU A 108 -35.42 13.54 14.70
C LEU A 108 -36.85 14.09 14.55
N LEU A 109 -37.07 14.95 13.55
CA LEU A 109 -38.38 15.47 13.19
C LEU A 109 -39.20 14.49 12.34
N LYS A 110 -38.68 13.30 12.03
CA LYS A 110 -39.34 12.26 11.21
C LYS A 110 -39.89 12.82 9.89
N CYS A 111 -39.08 13.61 9.18
CA CYS A 111 -39.39 14.20 7.89
C CYS A 111 -38.82 13.31 6.76
N GLU A 112 -39.50 12.22 6.43
CA GLU A 112 -38.99 11.15 5.55
C GLU A 112 -38.54 11.64 4.17
N LEU A 113 -39.26 12.59 3.57
CA LEU A 113 -38.89 13.16 2.27
C LEU A 113 -37.55 13.90 2.33
N ILE A 114 -37.37 14.75 3.34
CA ILE A 114 -36.14 15.53 3.53
C ILE A 114 -34.99 14.60 3.89
N THR A 115 -35.22 13.61 4.77
CA THR A 115 -34.21 12.60 5.12
C THR A 115 -33.71 11.87 3.88
N ARG A 116 -34.62 11.45 2.97
CA ARG A 116 -34.26 10.81 1.72
C ARG A 116 -33.46 11.75 0.80
N SER A 117 -33.90 12.99 0.60
CA SER A 117 -33.16 13.96 -0.23
C SER A 117 -31.77 14.28 0.34
N CYS A 118 -31.61 14.29 1.67
CA CYS A 118 -30.30 14.43 2.30
C CYS A 118 -29.39 13.24 1.97
N ILE A 119 -29.91 12.01 2.05
CA ILE A 119 -29.14 10.80 1.71
C ILE A 119 -28.75 10.82 0.24
N GLU A 120 -29.68 11.10 -0.69
CA GLU A 120 -29.41 11.20 -2.12
C GLU A 120 -28.33 12.24 -2.44
N TYR A 121 -28.36 13.40 -1.77
CA TYR A 121 -27.31 14.41 -1.91
C TYR A 121 -25.95 13.91 -1.39
N LEU A 122 -25.93 13.31 -0.19
CA LEU A 122 -24.71 12.81 0.42
C LEU A 122 -24.11 11.67 -0.42
N GLU A 123 -24.93 10.78 -0.96
CA GLU A 123 -24.55 9.72 -1.88
C GLU A 123 -23.92 10.23 -3.18
N ALA A 124 -24.25 11.45 -3.61
CA ALA A 124 -23.67 12.08 -4.80
C ALA A 124 -22.43 12.94 -4.48
N ALA A 125 -22.30 13.44 -3.25
CA ALA A 125 -21.22 14.34 -2.86
C ALA A 125 -19.91 13.60 -2.52
N SER A 126 -18.76 14.24 -2.78
CA SER A 126 -17.45 13.84 -2.25
C SER A 126 -17.29 14.31 -0.81
N TRP A 127 -16.72 13.48 0.06
CA TRP A 127 -16.52 13.79 1.48
C TRP A 127 -15.04 13.86 1.80
N ASP A 128 -14.69 14.66 2.80
CA ASP A 128 -13.40 14.52 3.49
C ASP A 128 -13.51 13.55 4.69
N GLU A 129 -12.37 13.24 5.31
CA GLU A 129 -12.29 12.30 6.45
C GLU A 129 -13.14 12.74 7.65
N LYS A 130 -13.20 14.05 7.92
CA LYS A 130 -14.00 14.58 9.03
C LYS A 130 -15.49 14.48 8.73
N GLU A 131 -15.88 14.77 7.50
CA GLU A 131 -17.26 14.61 7.04
C GLU A 131 -17.69 13.13 7.06
N GLU A 132 -16.79 12.21 6.75
CA GLU A 132 -17.03 10.76 6.88
C GLU A 132 -17.33 10.35 8.33
N GLU A 133 -16.55 10.82 9.30
CA GLU A 133 -16.81 10.59 10.73
C GLU A 133 -18.19 11.13 11.15
N GLU A 134 -18.54 12.34 10.74
CA GLU A 134 -19.85 12.94 11.03
C GLU A 134 -21.01 12.15 10.39
N ILE A 135 -20.81 11.61 9.19
CA ILE A 135 -21.79 10.77 8.50
C ILE A 135 -21.96 9.42 9.20
N LEU A 136 -20.85 8.79 9.64
CA LEU A 136 -20.88 7.55 10.41
C LEU A 136 -21.66 7.71 11.71
N GLU A 137 -21.48 8.84 12.42
CA GLU A 137 -22.26 9.15 13.62
C GLU A 137 -23.76 9.27 13.33
N VAL A 138 -24.13 10.04 12.30
CA VAL A 138 -25.55 10.25 11.97
C VAL A 138 -26.21 8.96 11.47
N ALA A 139 -25.50 8.13 10.72
CA ALA A 139 -26.02 6.87 10.19
C ALA A 139 -26.50 5.90 11.29
N GLN A 140 -25.91 5.94 12.49
CA GLN A 140 -26.34 5.13 13.64
C GLN A 140 -27.76 5.45 14.12
N SER A 141 -28.28 6.64 13.80
CA SER A 141 -29.62 7.09 14.16
C SER A 141 -30.68 6.86 13.08
N LEU A 142 -30.27 6.39 11.89
CA LEU A 142 -31.15 6.14 10.75
C LEU A 142 -31.82 4.75 10.83
N GLY A 143 -32.87 4.55 10.04
CA GLY A 143 -33.41 3.22 9.78
C GLY A 143 -32.42 2.33 9.02
N SER A 144 -32.67 1.02 9.03
CA SER A 144 -31.73 0.05 8.42
C SER A 144 -31.55 0.25 6.92
N GLU A 145 -32.57 0.70 6.19
CA GLU A 145 -32.50 0.88 4.74
C GLU A 145 -31.74 2.17 4.40
N GLU A 146 -32.08 3.26 5.09
CA GLU A 146 -31.44 4.56 4.95
C GLU A 146 -29.95 4.53 5.33
N ALA A 147 -29.61 3.83 6.41
CA ALA A 147 -28.23 3.66 6.84
C ALA A 147 -27.42 2.86 5.82
N VAL A 148 -28.00 1.80 5.23
CA VAL A 148 -27.30 0.96 4.25
C VAL A 148 -26.96 1.74 2.98
N ALA A 149 -27.90 2.55 2.47
CA ALA A 149 -27.69 3.40 1.30
C ALA A 149 -26.53 4.38 1.55
N LEU A 150 -26.62 5.14 2.65
CA LEU A 150 -25.61 6.14 3.02
C LEU A 150 -24.23 5.52 3.27
N LEU A 151 -24.17 4.37 3.95
CA LEU A 151 -22.92 3.71 4.31
C LEU A 151 -22.35 2.79 3.24
N ALA A 152 -23.02 2.62 2.09
CA ALA A 152 -22.61 1.68 1.04
C ALA A 152 -21.15 1.88 0.58
N ARG A 153 -20.68 3.14 0.54
CA ARG A 153 -19.31 3.48 0.13
C ARG A 153 -18.23 3.21 1.18
N LEU A 154 -18.63 3.06 2.45
CA LEU A 154 -17.73 2.82 3.59
C LEU A 154 -17.67 1.34 3.97
N GLN A 155 -18.41 0.49 3.26
CA GLN A 155 -18.37 -0.95 3.52
C GLN A 155 -17.01 -1.50 3.14
N ALA A 156 -16.43 -2.29 4.04
CA ALA A 156 -15.23 -3.04 3.75
C ALA A 156 -15.45 -3.89 2.48
N PRO A 157 -14.58 -3.78 1.47
CA PRO A 157 -14.71 -4.58 0.27
C PRO A 157 -14.59 -6.06 0.62
N ASN A 158 -15.32 -6.91 -0.10
CA ASN A 158 -15.14 -8.35 0.06
C ASN A 158 -13.73 -8.77 -0.42
N VAL A 159 -13.22 -9.87 0.14
CA VAL A 159 -11.87 -10.40 -0.15
C VAL A 159 -11.63 -10.60 -1.66
N SER A 160 -12.65 -11.01 -2.42
CA SER A 160 -12.51 -11.21 -3.88
C SER A 160 -12.29 -9.91 -4.64
N ALA A 161 -12.91 -8.81 -4.21
CA ALA A 161 -12.72 -7.49 -4.79
C ALA A 161 -11.29 -7.00 -4.49
N VAL A 162 -10.84 -7.13 -3.24
CA VAL A 162 -9.46 -6.79 -2.84
C VAL A 162 -8.45 -7.60 -3.66
N LYS A 163 -8.67 -8.91 -3.78
CA LYS A 163 -7.85 -9.79 -4.62
C LYS A 163 -7.77 -9.31 -6.07
N ASN A 164 -8.90 -8.98 -6.69
CA ASN A 164 -8.93 -8.55 -8.10
C ASN A 164 -8.18 -7.23 -8.30
N VAL A 165 -8.29 -6.28 -7.36
CA VAL A 165 -7.52 -5.03 -7.38
C VAL A 165 -6.03 -5.31 -7.24
N PHE A 166 -5.64 -6.15 -6.27
CA PHE A 166 -4.24 -6.52 -6.04
C PHE A 166 -3.61 -7.21 -7.27
N ILE A 167 -4.31 -8.16 -7.88
CA ILE A 167 -3.88 -8.83 -9.11
C ILE A 167 -3.67 -7.81 -10.24
N SER A 168 -4.62 -6.89 -10.41
CA SER A 168 -4.53 -5.85 -11.45
C SER A 168 -3.36 -4.91 -11.19
N ALA A 169 -3.15 -4.49 -9.95
CA ALA A 169 -2.03 -3.66 -9.54
C ALA A 169 -0.69 -4.36 -9.85
N ILE A 170 -0.54 -5.65 -9.54
CA ILE A 170 0.69 -6.40 -9.86
C ILE A 170 0.94 -6.41 -11.37
N ARG A 171 -0.10 -6.62 -12.19
CA ARG A 171 0.04 -6.62 -13.66
C ARG A 171 0.49 -5.27 -14.20
N PHE A 172 -0.01 -4.16 -13.68
CA PHE A 172 0.44 -2.82 -14.07
C PHE A 172 1.85 -2.52 -13.55
N ALA A 173 2.13 -2.80 -12.28
CA ALA A 173 3.43 -2.60 -11.65
C ALA A 173 4.57 -3.37 -12.35
N THR A 174 4.25 -4.50 -12.97
CA THR A 174 5.21 -5.37 -13.70
C THR A 174 5.11 -5.24 -15.22
N SER A 175 4.26 -4.34 -15.73
CA SER A 175 4.03 -4.13 -17.17
C SER A 175 3.68 -5.42 -17.93
N MET A 176 2.83 -6.26 -17.34
CA MET A 176 2.32 -7.49 -17.96
C MET A 176 1.23 -7.22 -19.00
N GLU A 177 0.49 -6.12 -18.87
CA GLU A 177 -0.62 -5.78 -19.74
C GLU A 177 -0.14 -5.19 -21.07
N SER A 178 -0.79 -5.58 -22.17
CA SER A 178 -0.59 -5.00 -23.50
C SER A 178 -1.94 -4.99 -24.24
N PRO A 179 -2.32 -3.88 -24.90
CA PRO A 179 -1.56 -2.64 -25.09
C PRO A 179 -1.43 -1.82 -23.80
N SER A 180 -0.29 -1.15 -23.67
CA SER A 180 0.00 -0.28 -22.53
C SER A 180 -0.85 0.99 -22.60
N PRO A 181 -1.52 1.41 -21.51
CA PRO A 181 -2.27 2.65 -21.48
C PRO A 181 -1.35 3.87 -21.68
N PRO A 182 -1.89 5.01 -22.16
CA PRO A 182 -1.09 6.21 -22.47
C PRO A 182 -0.39 6.84 -21.26
N PHE A 183 -0.75 6.43 -20.04
CA PHE A 183 -0.19 6.88 -18.76
C PHE A 183 0.42 5.69 -17.98
N LEU A 184 1.00 4.71 -18.68
CA LEU A 184 1.53 3.50 -18.06
C LEU A 184 2.56 3.79 -16.97
N ASP A 185 3.46 4.77 -17.15
CA ASP A 185 4.52 5.04 -16.17
C ASP A 185 3.95 5.59 -14.84
N ASP A 186 2.96 6.49 -14.91
CA ASP A 186 2.25 7.01 -13.73
C ASP A 186 1.43 5.89 -13.06
N LEU A 187 0.75 5.07 -13.87
CA LEU A 187 -0.06 3.96 -13.35
C LEU A 187 0.80 2.87 -12.71
N LYS A 188 1.97 2.58 -13.28
CA LYS A 188 2.92 1.62 -12.74
C LYS A 188 3.44 2.10 -11.39
N THR A 189 3.87 3.36 -11.31
CA THR A 189 4.37 3.96 -10.07
C THR A 189 3.28 3.96 -8.99
N SER A 190 2.08 4.41 -9.34
CA SER A 190 0.92 4.36 -8.44
C SER A 190 0.59 2.93 -8.01
N ALA A 191 0.60 1.96 -8.92
CA ALA A 191 0.35 0.56 -8.57
C ALA A 191 1.40 0.00 -7.59
N GLN A 192 2.68 0.32 -7.79
CA GLN A 192 3.75 -0.07 -6.86
C GLN A 192 3.52 0.54 -5.47
N GLU A 193 3.22 1.84 -5.38
CA GLU A 193 2.93 2.53 -4.12
C GLU A 193 1.69 1.95 -3.41
N GLN A 194 0.61 1.68 -4.15
CA GLN A 194 -0.60 1.09 -3.57
C GLN A 194 -0.39 -0.34 -3.11
N ILE A 195 0.41 -1.14 -3.80
CA ILE A 195 0.80 -2.48 -3.31
C ILE A 195 1.60 -2.35 -2.03
N ASP A 196 2.55 -1.42 -1.96
CA ASP A 196 3.34 -1.23 -0.75
C ASP A 196 2.49 -0.79 0.44
N PHE A 197 1.50 0.08 0.19
CA PHE A 197 0.50 0.50 1.18
C PHE A 197 -0.37 -0.67 1.64
N MET A 198 -0.92 -1.45 0.72
CA MET A 198 -1.76 -2.62 1.04
C MET A 198 -1.00 -3.68 1.85
N LEU A 199 0.30 -3.83 1.62
CA LEU A 199 1.15 -4.77 2.34
C LEU A 199 1.71 -4.20 3.66
N HIS A 200 1.37 -2.96 4.02
CA HIS A 200 1.84 -2.32 5.26
C HIS A 200 0.82 -2.50 6.39
N GLU A 201 1.23 -3.19 7.46
CA GLU A 201 0.56 -3.20 8.76
C GLU A 201 -0.94 -3.61 8.79
N ASP A 202 -1.37 -4.47 7.87
CA ASP A 202 -2.73 -5.01 7.85
C ASP A 202 -2.73 -6.55 7.95
N ASP A 203 -3.32 -7.08 9.03
CA ASP A 203 -3.47 -8.52 9.28
C ASP A 203 -4.38 -9.19 8.24
N ASP A 204 -5.35 -8.45 7.67
CA ASP A 204 -6.30 -9.00 6.68
C ASP A 204 -5.64 -9.23 5.31
N THR A 205 -4.48 -8.62 5.06
CA THR A 205 -3.70 -8.79 3.83
C THR A 205 -3.15 -10.22 3.68
N ALA A 206 -3.04 -10.98 4.77
CA ALA A 206 -2.63 -12.37 4.73
C ALA A 206 -3.56 -13.24 3.87
N LEU A 207 -4.88 -13.00 3.94
CA LEU A 207 -5.86 -13.79 3.17
C LEU A 207 -5.70 -13.59 1.66
N VAL A 208 -5.37 -12.37 1.24
CA VAL A 208 -5.16 -12.05 -0.18
C VAL A 208 -3.81 -12.58 -0.66
N THR A 209 -2.74 -12.39 0.11
CA THR A 209 -1.38 -12.75 -0.32
C THR A 209 -1.13 -14.26 -0.32
N MET A 210 -1.88 -15.04 0.46
CA MET A 210 -1.85 -16.50 0.45
C MET A 210 -2.68 -17.14 -0.68
N ASP A 211 -3.50 -16.38 -1.39
CA ASP A 211 -4.30 -16.90 -2.50
C ASP A 211 -3.41 -17.32 -3.68
N GLU A 212 -3.64 -18.53 -4.22
CA GLU A 212 -2.81 -19.09 -5.29
C GLU A 212 -2.92 -18.32 -6.60
N ASP A 213 -4.06 -17.67 -6.90
CA ASP A 213 -4.18 -16.83 -8.09
C ASP A 213 -3.25 -15.62 -7.97
N VAL A 214 -3.22 -14.99 -6.78
CA VAL A 214 -2.32 -13.86 -6.47
C VAL A 214 -0.88 -14.30 -6.58
N ARG A 215 -0.50 -15.39 -5.91
CA ARG A 215 0.87 -15.92 -5.95
C ARG A 215 1.27 -16.31 -7.37
N SER A 216 0.36 -16.84 -8.18
CA SER A 216 0.60 -17.13 -9.60
C SER A 216 0.92 -15.87 -10.40
N VAL A 217 0.10 -14.82 -10.27
CA VAL A 217 0.33 -13.54 -10.98
C VAL A 217 1.62 -12.87 -10.53
N VAL A 218 1.95 -12.90 -9.24
CA VAL A 218 3.24 -12.38 -8.74
C VAL A 218 4.42 -13.13 -9.38
N ARG A 219 4.32 -14.46 -9.48
CA ARG A 219 5.36 -15.30 -10.10
C ARG A 219 5.53 -15.01 -11.59
N GLU A 220 4.43 -14.76 -12.30
CA GLU A 220 4.44 -14.34 -13.70
C GLU A 220 5.03 -12.93 -13.87
N GLY A 221 4.65 -11.99 -12.99
CA GLY A 221 5.17 -10.64 -12.95
C GLY A 221 6.68 -10.61 -12.72
N LEU A 222 7.19 -11.41 -11.78
CA LEU A 222 8.63 -11.56 -11.55
C LEU A 222 9.36 -12.07 -12.80
N LYS A 223 8.83 -13.11 -13.45
CA LYS A 223 9.40 -13.64 -14.71
C LYS A 223 9.41 -12.57 -15.81
N LYS A 224 8.35 -11.76 -15.90
CA LYS A 224 8.26 -10.65 -16.84
C LYS A 224 9.35 -9.62 -16.56
N LEU A 225 9.57 -9.23 -15.30
CA LEU A 225 10.63 -8.29 -14.93
C LEU A 225 12.03 -8.82 -15.30
N PHE A 226 12.32 -10.10 -15.04
CA PHE A 226 13.58 -10.72 -15.48
C PHE A 226 13.75 -10.74 -17.00
N SER A 227 12.66 -11.01 -17.74
CA SER A 227 12.68 -10.93 -19.20
C SER A 227 12.93 -9.49 -19.68
N THR A 228 12.33 -8.50 -19.04
CA THR A 228 12.54 -7.08 -19.36
C THR A 228 13.98 -6.67 -19.12
N LEU A 229 14.60 -7.10 -18.01
CA LEU A 229 16.03 -6.87 -17.75
C LEU A 229 16.91 -7.47 -18.84
N LYS A 230 16.65 -8.72 -19.26
CA LYS A 230 17.40 -9.37 -20.35
C LYS A 230 17.32 -8.56 -21.65
N ILE A 231 16.11 -8.15 -22.04
CA ILE A 231 15.91 -7.31 -23.23
C ILE A 231 16.65 -5.98 -23.08
N GLY A 232 16.60 -5.36 -21.90
CA GLY A 232 17.34 -4.13 -21.60
C GLY A 232 18.85 -4.30 -21.76
N LEU A 233 19.41 -5.43 -21.33
CA LEU A 233 20.83 -5.77 -21.46
C LEU A 233 21.25 -6.10 -22.90
N ASP A 234 20.39 -6.75 -23.68
CA ASP A 234 20.61 -6.97 -25.12
C ASP A 234 20.65 -5.63 -25.86
N LEU A 235 19.68 -4.74 -25.59
CA LEU A 235 19.64 -3.40 -26.18
C LEU A 235 20.80 -2.53 -25.72
N LEU A 236 21.20 -2.62 -24.45
CA LEU A 236 22.43 -1.98 -23.96
C LEU A 236 23.62 -2.39 -24.82
N THR A 237 23.69 -3.66 -25.21
CA THR A 237 24.80 -4.15 -26.03
C THR A 237 24.84 -3.55 -27.43
N SER A 238 23.70 -3.27 -28.04
CA SER A 238 23.60 -2.68 -29.37
C SER A 238 23.60 -1.15 -29.40
N GLU A 239 23.07 -0.49 -28.37
CA GLU A 239 22.77 0.96 -28.38
C GLU A 239 23.78 1.81 -27.60
N TYR A 240 24.60 1.21 -26.73
CA TYR A 240 25.43 1.95 -25.79
C TYR A 240 26.40 2.95 -26.45
N GLU A 241 26.95 2.63 -27.61
CA GLU A 241 27.87 3.54 -28.32
C GLU A 241 27.17 4.79 -28.86
N GLN A 242 25.86 4.71 -29.12
CA GLN A 242 25.08 5.82 -29.70
C GLN A 242 24.37 6.63 -28.62
N LEU A 243 23.78 5.96 -27.63
CA LEU A 243 22.91 6.56 -26.61
C LEU A 243 23.21 5.94 -25.23
N PRO A 244 24.40 6.17 -24.66
CA PRO A 244 24.85 5.49 -23.44
C PRO A 244 23.94 5.77 -22.23
N GLU A 245 23.55 7.04 -22.02
CA GLU A 245 22.70 7.44 -20.90
C GLU A 245 21.31 6.80 -20.98
N GLN A 246 20.69 6.79 -22.16
CA GLN A 246 19.35 6.20 -22.34
C GLN A 246 19.39 4.68 -22.18
N ALA A 247 20.44 4.04 -22.70
CA ALA A 247 20.63 2.61 -22.57
C ALA A 247 20.90 2.20 -21.11
N GLU A 248 21.73 2.96 -20.39
CA GLU A 248 21.98 2.76 -18.96
C GLU A 248 20.71 2.97 -18.13
N GLN A 249 19.96 4.04 -18.39
CA GLN A 249 18.71 4.35 -17.70
C GLN A 249 17.66 3.24 -17.84
N ARG A 250 17.56 2.61 -19.02
CA ARG A 250 16.62 1.50 -19.25
C ARG A 250 16.92 0.30 -18.36
N VAL A 251 18.21 -0.04 -18.22
CA VAL A 251 18.66 -1.12 -17.34
C VAL A 251 18.44 -0.75 -15.88
N LEU A 252 18.72 0.50 -15.49
CA LEU A 252 18.46 1.00 -14.14
C LEU A 252 16.98 0.92 -13.76
N CYS A 253 16.06 1.35 -14.63
CA CYS A 253 14.62 1.23 -14.36
C CYS A 253 14.20 -0.23 -14.17
N SER A 254 14.72 -1.14 -15.02
CA SER A 254 14.43 -2.57 -14.91
C SER A 254 14.95 -3.17 -13.59
N LEU A 255 16.12 -2.73 -13.13
CA LEU A 255 16.69 -3.14 -11.85
C LEU A 255 15.91 -2.57 -10.66
N ALA A 256 15.44 -1.32 -10.75
CA ALA A 256 14.58 -0.71 -9.73
C ALA A 256 13.25 -1.47 -9.58
N ASP A 257 12.66 -1.93 -10.68
CA ASP A 257 11.44 -2.74 -10.62
C ASP A 257 11.66 -4.11 -9.96
N ILE A 258 12.79 -4.75 -10.28
CA ILE A 258 13.17 -6.03 -9.66
C ILE A 258 13.43 -5.83 -8.17
N ASP A 259 14.09 -4.73 -7.81
CA ASP A 259 14.37 -4.36 -6.43
C ASP A 259 13.09 -4.13 -5.61
N TRP A 260 12.12 -3.42 -6.19
CA TRP A 260 10.78 -3.26 -5.61
C TRP A 260 10.08 -4.62 -5.46
N MET A 261 10.09 -5.45 -6.51
CA MET A 261 9.46 -6.77 -6.46
C MET A 261 10.10 -7.66 -5.39
N ALA A 262 11.41 -7.57 -5.15
CA ALA A 262 12.06 -8.29 -4.05
C ALA A 262 11.56 -7.86 -2.65
N ASN A 263 11.23 -6.57 -2.47
CA ASN A 263 10.58 -6.10 -1.24
C ASN A 263 9.18 -6.69 -1.08
N VAL A 264 8.37 -6.68 -2.16
CA VAL A 264 7.04 -7.31 -2.18
C VAL A 264 7.13 -8.78 -1.83
N LEU A 265 8.04 -9.52 -2.48
CA LEU A 265 8.26 -10.96 -2.26
C LEU A 265 8.72 -11.28 -0.84
N THR A 266 9.42 -10.35 -0.18
CA THR A 266 9.76 -10.47 1.24
C THR A 266 8.51 -10.40 2.11
N LYS A 267 7.64 -9.42 1.88
CA LYS A 267 6.38 -9.23 2.65
C LYS A 267 5.38 -10.37 2.46
N ILE A 268 5.35 -11.02 1.29
CA ILE A 268 4.42 -12.13 1.00
C ILE A 268 5.04 -13.54 1.13
N GLU A 269 6.25 -13.64 1.67
CA GLU A 269 6.98 -14.90 1.89
C GLU A 269 7.20 -15.73 0.62
N MET A 270 7.67 -15.09 -0.46
CA MET A 270 7.97 -15.71 -1.76
C MET A 270 9.40 -15.42 -2.26
N MET A 271 10.32 -15.07 -1.37
CA MET A 271 11.71 -14.78 -1.72
C MET A 271 12.45 -15.95 -2.39
N ASN A 272 11.97 -17.19 -2.23
CA ASN A 272 12.51 -18.35 -2.93
C ASN A 272 12.40 -18.22 -4.46
N GLU A 273 11.32 -17.60 -4.96
CA GLU A 273 11.09 -17.37 -6.40
C GLU A 273 12.10 -16.34 -6.94
N PHE A 274 12.34 -15.26 -6.19
CA PHE A 274 13.35 -14.26 -6.51
C PHE A 274 14.75 -14.87 -6.56
N VAL A 275 15.18 -15.56 -5.49
CA VAL A 275 16.51 -16.17 -5.43
C VAL A 275 16.73 -17.16 -6.58
N SER A 276 15.74 -18.00 -6.86
CA SER A 276 15.84 -19.01 -7.92
C SER A 276 15.96 -18.37 -9.30
N GLY A 277 15.08 -17.41 -9.62
CA GLY A 277 15.11 -16.73 -10.91
C GLY A 277 16.31 -15.79 -11.06
N TRP A 278 16.72 -15.08 -10.00
CA TRP A 278 17.92 -14.26 -10.02
C TRP A 278 19.17 -15.11 -10.25
N SER A 279 19.28 -16.25 -9.57
CA SER A 279 20.37 -17.21 -9.78
C SER A 279 20.41 -17.76 -11.20
N GLU A 280 19.25 -18.02 -11.82
CA GLU A 280 19.18 -18.51 -13.21
C GLU A 280 19.71 -17.50 -14.22
N ILE A 281 19.40 -16.21 -14.04
CA ILE A 281 19.79 -15.16 -15.00
C ILE A 281 21.18 -14.55 -14.70
N SER A 282 21.72 -14.76 -13.50
CA SER A 282 22.96 -14.13 -13.02
C SER A 282 24.14 -14.30 -13.98
N GLY A 283 24.33 -15.50 -14.53
CA GLY A 283 25.44 -15.76 -15.46
C GLY A 283 25.36 -14.93 -16.74
N TYR A 284 24.16 -14.75 -17.27
CA TYR A 284 23.92 -13.90 -18.44
C TYR A 284 24.13 -12.41 -18.08
N VAL A 285 23.55 -11.94 -16.97
CA VAL A 285 23.68 -10.55 -16.51
C VAL A 285 25.16 -10.16 -16.37
N LEU A 286 25.95 -10.99 -15.68
CA LEU A 286 27.37 -10.76 -15.49
C LEU A 286 28.14 -10.79 -16.81
N SER A 287 27.82 -11.71 -17.72
CA SER A 287 28.48 -11.81 -19.02
C SER A 287 28.35 -10.52 -19.86
N VAL A 288 27.22 -9.82 -19.74
CA VAL A 288 26.99 -8.55 -20.45
C VAL A 288 27.70 -7.41 -19.72
N VAL A 289 27.48 -7.25 -18.42
CA VAL A 289 27.94 -6.07 -17.66
C VAL A 289 29.45 -6.07 -17.43
N GLN A 290 30.09 -7.24 -17.44
CA GLN A 290 31.55 -7.38 -17.34
C GLN A 290 32.27 -7.30 -18.70
N ASP A 291 31.55 -7.02 -19.80
CA ASP A 291 32.20 -6.78 -21.08
C ASP A 291 33.22 -5.64 -20.96
N LYS A 292 34.38 -5.81 -21.60
CA LYS A 292 35.48 -4.83 -21.61
C LYS A 292 35.02 -3.43 -22.05
N LYS A 293 34.01 -3.34 -22.92
CA LYS A 293 33.43 -2.05 -23.35
C LYS A 293 32.87 -1.22 -22.20
N TYR A 294 32.46 -1.86 -21.09
CA TYR A 294 31.90 -1.18 -19.91
C TYR A 294 32.90 -1.08 -18.75
N SER A 295 34.19 -1.36 -18.99
CA SER A 295 35.21 -1.34 -17.93
C SER A 295 35.32 0.01 -17.20
N SER A 296 35.10 1.12 -17.92
CA SER A 296 35.13 2.49 -17.39
C SER A 296 33.76 3.15 -17.18
N GLY A 297 32.65 2.42 -17.37
CA GLY A 297 31.28 2.95 -17.30
C GLY A 297 30.31 2.05 -16.53
N LEU A 298 29.00 2.32 -16.68
CA LEU A 298 27.88 1.59 -16.04
C LEU A 298 27.96 1.56 -14.51
N TRP A 299 28.49 2.62 -13.90
CA TRP A 299 28.73 2.61 -12.45
C TRP A 299 27.44 2.54 -11.65
N LEU A 300 26.38 3.23 -12.10
CA LEU A 300 25.07 3.19 -11.45
C LEU A 300 24.44 1.81 -11.63
N VAL A 301 24.52 1.22 -12.83
CA VAL A 301 24.02 -0.14 -13.08
C VAL A 301 24.77 -1.17 -12.24
N LYS A 302 26.10 -1.10 -12.17
CA LYS A 302 26.92 -2.00 -11.35
C LYS A 302 26.58 -1.87 -9.86
N ALA A 303 26.42 -0.64 -9.37
CA ALA A 303 25.98 -0.36 -8.01
C ALA A 303 24.60 -0.99 -7.74
N LYS A 304 23.61 -0.74 -8.60
CA LYS A 304 22.26 -1.30 -8.42
C LYS A 304 22.23 -2.83 -8.53
N LEU A 305 23.09 -3.43 -9.36
CA LEU A 305 23.23 -4.88 -9.43
C LEU A 305 23.76 -5.48 -8.13
N ILE A 306 24.72 -4.83 -7.47
CA ILE A 306 25.21 -5.23 -6.15
C ILE A 306 24.06 -5.18 -5.14
N GLU A 307 23.28 -4.11 -5.14
CA GLU A 307 22.13 -3.94 -4.23
C GLU A 307 21.08 -5.04 -4.41
N VAL A 308 20.61 -5.28 -5.65
CA VAL A 308 19.64 -6.33 -5.97
C VAL A 308 20.19 -7.72 -5.61
N THR A 309 21.46 -7.97 -5.92
CA THR A 309 22.11 -9.24 -5.56
C THR A 309 22.28 -9.38 -4.04
N GLY A 310 22.50 -8.27 -3.34
CA GLY A 310 22.56 -8.20 -1.89
C GLY A 310 21.32 -8.79 -1.23
N LYS A 311 20.12 -8.47 -1.75
CA LYS A 311 18.87 -9.07 -1.28
C LYS A 311 18.81 -10.58 -1.43
N ALA A 312 19.39 -11.12 -2.50
CA ALA A 312 19.51 -12.57 -2.68
C ALA A 312 20.50 -13.17 -1.68
N PHE A 313 21.63 -12.48 -1.42
CA PHE A 313 22.58 -12.90 -0.38
C PHE A 313 21.96 -12.87 1.01
N ASP A 314 21.22 -11.82 1.38
CA ASP A 314 20.54 -11.74 2.67
C ASP A 314 19.57 -12.91 2.85
N ALA A 315 18.70 -13.13 1.86
CA ALA A 315 17.69 -14.19 1.91
C ALA A 315 18.31 -15.58 2.08
N VAL A 316 19.42 -15.86 1.39
CA VAL A 316 20.09 -17.17 1.44
C VAL A 316 21.03 -17.28 2.65
N GLY A 317 21.76 -16.21 2.96
CA GLY A 317 22.80 -16.16 4.00
C GLY A 317 22.22 -16.24 5.40
N TYR A 318 21.09 -15.56 5.64
CA TYR A 318 20.39 -15.60 6.93
C TYR A 318 19.33 -16.70 7.02
N GLY A 319 19.16 -17.50 5.96
CA GLY A 319 18.33 -18.70 5.98
C GLY A 319 16.83 -18.49 5.78
N SER A 320 16.40 -17.29 5.36
CA SER A 320 15.01 -17.02 4.95
C SER A 320 14.61 -17.83 3.71
N VAL A 321 15.58 -18.20 2.88
CA VAL A 321 15.40 -19.08 1.72
C VAL A 321 16.33 -20.28 1.84
N VAL A 322 15.75 -21.48 1.80
CA VAL A 322 16.51 -22.74 1.77
C VAL A 322 17.05 -22.98 0.37
N PHE A 323 18.35 -22.75 0.18
CA PHE A 323 19.02 -22.94 -1.10
C PHE A 323 20.03 -24.12 -1.02
N PRO A 324 20.02 -25.08 -1.98
CA PRO A 324 20.90 -26.25 -1.94
C PRO A 324 22.38 -25.86 -1.83
N ALA A 325 23.17 -26.67 -1.12
CA ALA A 325 24.58 -26.35 -0.84
C ALA A 325 25.39 -26.08 -2.13
N SER A 326 25.24 -26.91 -3.16
CA SER A 326 25.89 -26.70 -4.47
C SER A 326 25.48 -25.38 -5.12
N SER A 327 24.20 -25.03 -5.05
CA SER A 327 23.68 -23.76 -5.58
C SER A 327 24.21 -22.56 -4.80
N ARG A 328 24.33 -22.66 -3.47
CA ARG A 328 24.94 -21.61 -2.62
C ARG A 328 26.40 -21.36 -2.97
N VAL A 329 27.19 -22.42 -3.13
CA VAL A 329 28.59 -22.33 -3.57
C VAL A 329 28.68 -21.68 -4.95
N HIS A 330 27.86 -22.15 -5.90
CA HIS A 330 27.86 -21.63 -7.26
C HIS A 330 27.49 -20.14 -7.31
N PHE A 331 26.43 -19.75 -6.61
CA PHE A 331 25.95 -18.37 -6.55
C PHE A 331 27.01 -17.43 -5.96
N LEU A 332 27.65 -17.83 -4.85
CA LEU A 332 28.72 -17.06 -4.23
C LEU A 332 29.94 -16.93 -5.17
N ARG A 333 30.39 -18.03 -5.78
CA ARG A 333 31.53 -18.02 -6.73
C ARG A 333 31.27 -17.16 -7.96
N MET A 334 30.02 -17.03 -8.37
CA MET A 334 29.63 -16.22 -9.53
C MET A 334 29.69 -14.72 -9.21
N TRP A 335 29.14 -14.29 -8.08
CA TRP A 335 29.00 -12.88 -7.73
C TRP A 335 30.18 -12.27 -6.99
N LEU A 336 30.92 -13.06 -6.20
CA LEU A 336 32.01 -12.56 -5.36
C LEU A 336 33.09 -11.81 -6.17
N PRO A 337 33.60 -12.32 -7.32
CA PRO A 337 34.60 -11.60 -8.11
C PRO A 337 34.09 -10.26 -8.67
N PHE A 338 32.81 -10.22 -9.06
CA PHE A 338 32.16 -9.02 -9.55
C PHE A 338 32.05 -7.96 -8.45
N MET A 339 31.57 -8.35 -7.26
CA MET A 339 31.44 -7.46 -6.11
C MET A 339 32.80 -6.92 -5.66
N GLN A 340 33.82 -7.78 -5.55
CA GLN A 340 35.21 -7.41 -5.24
C GLN A 340 35.75 -6.35 -6.20
N THR A 341 35.65 -6.63 -7.50
CA THR A 341 36.17 -5.73 -8.54
C THR A 341 35.44 -4.40 -8.54
N THR A 342 34.10 -4.45 -8.47
CA THR A 342 33.26 -3.25 -8.53
C THR A 342 33.45 -2.39 -7.29
N LYS A 343 33.48 -2.97 -6.08
CA LYS A 343 33.70 -2.21 -4.84
C LYS A 343 35.03 -1.48 -4.85
N ARG A 344 36.12 -2.16 -5.27
CA ARG A 344 37.44 -1.53 -5.41
C ARG A 344 37.39 -0.33 -6.36
N LEU A 345 36.78 -0.50 -7.53
CA LEU A 345 36.69 0.57 -8.53
C LEU A 345 35.81 1.74 -8.06
N LEU A 346 34.73 1.47 -7.34
CA LEU A 346 33.89 2.51 -6.73
C LEU A 346 34.65 3.28 -5.63
N ASP A 347 35.44 2.60 -4.79
CA ASP A 347 36.27 3.24 -3.76
C ASP A 347 37.42 4.07 -4.36
N GLU A 348 37.94 3.66 -5.52
CA GLU A 348 38.90 4.46 -6.29
C GLU A 348 38.25 5.72 -6.87
N LYS A 349 37.01 5.59 -7.36
CA LYS A 349 36.27 6.68 -8.03
C LYS A 349 35.61 7.69 -7.09
N SER A 350 35.20 7.29 -5.90
CA SER A 350 34.58 8.19 -4.92
C SER A 350 35.54 9.29 -4.45
N LYS A 351 36.86 9.12 -4.68
CA LYS A 351 37.88 10.15 -4.44
C LYS A 351 37.88 11.28 -5.47
N ASP A 352 37.22 11.08 -6.62
CA ASP A 352 37.18 12.04 -7.74
C ASP A 352 35.86 12.87 -7.75
N ASP A 353 35.04 12.82 -6.69
CA ASP A 353 33.72 13.49 -6.55
C ASP A 353 32.66 13.19 -7.64
N ALA A 354 32.97 12.35 -8.63
CA ALA A 354 32.13 12.13 -9.81
C ALA A 354 31.04 11.07 -9.65
N ILE A 355 31.08 10.24 -8.59
CA ILE A 355 30.16 9.11 -8.41
C ILE A 355 29.63 9.12 -6.97
N PRO A 356 28.30 8.97 -6.77
CA PRO A 356 27.71 8.89 -5.44
C PRO A 356 28.37 7.79 -4.62
N GLN A 357 28.80 8.12 -3.40
CA GLN A 357 29.28 7.13 -2.46
C GLN A 357 28.12 6.21 -2.10
N MET A 358 28.21 4.94 -2.48
CA MET A 358 27.21 3.95 -2.10
C MET A 358 27.17 3.81 -0.58
N ASP A 359 25.98 3.53 -0.08
CA ASP A 359 25.69 3.36 1.34
C ASP A 359 26.64 2.32 1.99
N ALA A 360 27.36 2.77 3.02
CA ALA A 360 28.29 1.92 3.76
C ALA A 360 27.54 0.81 4.52
N ASP A 361 26.33 1.10 4.98
CA ASP A 361 25.50 0.15 5.72
C ASP A 361 25.03 -0.98 4.78
N LEU A 362 24.69 -0.65 3.53
CA LEU A 362 24.38 -1.64 2.50
C LEU A 362 25.53 -2.64 2.29
N PHE A 363 26.76 -2.15 2.13
CA PHE A 363 27.91 -3.05 1.94
C PHE A 363 28.19 -3.91 3.16
N GLN A 364 28.05 -3.35 4.36
CA GLN A 364 28.22 -4.08 5.62
C GLN A 364 27.17 -5.18 5.79
N ASN A 365 25.91 -4.91 5.41
CA ASN A 365 24.83 -5.89 5.44
C ASN A 365 25.11 -7.06 4.49
N ILE A 366 25.49 -6.75 3.24
CA ILE A 366 25.84 -7.77 2.24
C ILE A 366 27.06 -8.59 2.69
N GLU A 367 28.06 -7.96 3.30
CA GLU A 367 29.21 -8.66 3.87
C GLU A 367 28.79 -9.65 4.96
N GLY A 368 27.95 -9.22 5.91
CA GLY A 368 27.42 -10.10 6.96
C GLY A 368 26.65 -11.29 6.40
N ALA A 369 25.87 -11.07 5.33
CA ALA A 369 25.16 -12.14 4.64
C ALA A 369 26.11 -13.11 3.93
N ILE A 370 27.17 -12.61 3.28
CA ILE A 370 28.21 -13.44 2.66
C ILE A 370 28.96 -14.25 3.72
N VAL A 371 29.35 -13.64 4.85
CA VAL A 371 30.02 -14.32 5.97
C VAL A 371 29.15 -15.46 6.49
N SER A 372 27.88 -15.17 6.76
CA SER A 372 26.90 -16.16 7.23
C SER A 372 26.71 -17.29 6.21
N LEU A 373 26.63 -16.95 4.92
CA LEU A 373 26.52 -17.91 3.82
C LEU A 373 27.73 -18.83 3.77
N VAL A 374 28.96 -18.29 3.79
CA VAL A 374 30.21 -19.05 3.79
C VAL A 374 30.22 -20.02 4.98
N LEU A 375 29.89 -19.55 6.18
CA LEU A 375 29.89 -20.37 7.40
C LEU A 375 28.89 -21.53 7.37
N ALA A 376 27.88 -21.46 6.50
CA ALA A 376 26.87 -22.50 6.29
C ALA A 376 27.21 -23.49 5.16
N LEU A 377 28.34 -23.33 4.46
CA LEU A 377 28.78 -24.26 3.40
C LEU A 377 29.45 -25.51 3.99
N PRO A 378 29.63 -26.60 3.22
CA PRO A 378 30.49 -27.70 3.62
C PRO A 378 31.94 -27.23 3.89
N SER A 379 32.63 -27.86 4.84
CA SER A 379 33.98 -27.42 5.28
C SER A 379 35.02 -27.38 4.14
N GLY A 380 34.91 -28.28 3.15
CA GLY A 380 35.76 -28.27 1.96
C GLY A 380 35.55 -27.02 1.11
N ASP A 381 34.29 -26.70 0.80
CA ASP A 381 33.94 -25.50 0.05
C ASP A 381 34.34 -24.22 0.81
N GLN A 382 34.17 -24.19 2.13
CA GLN A 382 34.65 -23.09 2.98
C GLN A 382 36.16 -22.88 2.81
N ALA A 383 36.94 -23.97 2.86
CA ALA A 383 38.39 -23.90 2.72
C ALA A 383 38.81 -23.36 1.35
N ASP A 384 38.13 -23.78 0.28
CA ASP A 384 38.43 -23.32 -1.07
C ASP A 384 38.13 -21.83 -1.24
N ILE A 385 36.97 -21.37 -0.77
CA ILE A 385 36.56 -19.96 -0.85
C ILE A 385 37.48 -19.08 -0.02
N LEU A 386 37.76 -19.46 1.23
CA LEU A 386 38.67 -18.71 2.11
C LEU A 386 40.10 -18.70 1.55
N GLY A 387 40.54 -19.81 0.96
CA GLY A 387 41.84 -19.91 0.30
C GLY A 387 41.95 -18.98 -0.91
N GLU A 388 40.89 -18.87 -1.70
CA GLU A 388 40.81 -17.94 -2.84
C GLU A 388 40.76 -16.49 -2.37
N TRP A 389 39.96 -16.17 -1.36
CA TRP A 389 39.90 -14.84 -0.75
C TRP A 389 41.26 -14.39 -0.21
N MET A 390 41.97 -15.23 0.55
CA MET A 390 43.30 -14.91 1.09
C MET A 390 44.33 -14.65 -0.02
N LYS A 391 44.28 -15.40 -1.13
CA LYS A 391 45.18 -15.15 -2.28
C LYS A 391 44.96 -13.78 -2.90
N ASN A 392 43.74 -13.26 -2.83
CA ASN A 392 43.36 -11.98 -3.43
C ASN A 392 43.25 -10.85 -2.39
N ALA A 393 43.56 -11.10 -1.11
CA ALA A 393 43.39 -10.15 -0.02
C ALA A 393 44.28 -8.88 -0.15
N GLU A 394 45.40 -8.96 -0.88
CA GLU A 394 46.20 -7.79 -1.21
C GLU A 394 45.50 -6.86 -2.22
N GLN A 395 44.62 -7.41 -3.07
CA GLN A 395 43.92 -6.68 -4.12
C GLN A 395 42.54 -6.19 -3.68
N PHE A 396 41.85 -6.97 -2.84
CA PHE A 396 40.47 -6.67 -2.43
C PHE A 396 40.34 -6.76 -0.91
N ARG A 397 39.81 -5.68 -0.30
CA ARG A 397 39.42 -5.68 1.12
C ARG A 397 38.02 -6.22 1.35
N TYR A 398 37.13 -6.05 0.38
CA TYR A 398 35.72 -6.42 0.48
C TYR A 398 35.44 -7.74 -0.25
N PRO A 399 34.58 -8.63 0.27
CA PRO A 399 34.11 -8.64 1.65
C PRO A 399 35.25 -9.04 2.61
N ASP A 400 35.19 -8.55 3.84
CA ASP A 400 36.03 -9.04 4.92
C ASP A 400 35.50 -10.41 5.41
N LEU A 401 36.24 -11.48 5.07
CA LEU A 401 35.92 -12.84 5.49
C LEU A 401 36.71 -13.27 6.74
N THR A 402 37.31 -12.33 7.48
CA THR A 402 38.13 -12.64 8.66
C THR A 402 37.33 -13.41 9.72
N GLU A 403 36.09 -13.01 10.01
CA GLU A 403 35.23 -13.74 10.94
C GLU A 403 34.98 -15.18 10.47
N ALA A 404 34.63 -15.34 9.18
CA ALA A 404 34.38 -16.66 8.60
C ALA A 404 35.64 -17.55 8.70
N PHE A 405 36.81 -16.98 8.47
CA PHE A 405 38.10 -17.65 8.58
C PHE A 405 38.42 -18.10 10.03
N GLU A 406 38.22 -17.23 11.02
CA GLU A 406 38.45 -17.55 12.42
C GLU A 406 37.57 -18.70 12.90
N VAL A 407 36.27 -18.64 12.55
CA VAL A 407 35.30 -19.69 12.87
C VAL A 407 35.65 -20.99 12.15
N TRP A 408 36.05 -20.96 10.87
CA TRP A 408 36.49 -22.14 10.14
C TRP A 408 37.71 -22.80 10.80
N CYS A 409 38.71 -22.00 11.22
CA CYS A 409 39.90 -22.50 11.93
C CYS A 409 39.52 -23.17 13.26
N TYR A 410 38.64 -22.54 14.04
CA TYR A 410 38.15 -23.08 15.29
C TYR A 410 37.39 -24.40 15.08
N ARG A 411 36.45 -24.43 14.12
CA ARG A 411 35.63 -25.61 13.80
C ARG A 411 36.50 -26.76 13.30
N SER A 412 37.45 -26.49 12.41
CA SER A 412 38.39 -27.49 11.87
C SER A 412 39.27 -28.10 12.96
N LYS A 413 39.81 -27.28 13.87
CA LYS A 413 40.60 -27.76 15.01
C LYS A 413 39.77 -28.62 15.97
N THR A 414 38.53 -28.20 16.25
CA THR A 414 37.61 -28.93 17.13
C THR A 414 37.17 -30.25 16.51
N ALA A 415 36.85 -30.29 15.22
CA ALA A 415 36.52 -31.50 14.50
C ALA A 415 37.67 -32.52 14.55
N LYS A 416 38.92 -32.07 14.34
CA LYS A 416 40.11 -32.92 14.48
C LYS A 416 40.26 -33.50 15.88
N ARG A 417 40.02 -32.71 16.94
CA ARG A 417 40.05 -33.20 18.33
C ARG A 417 38.97 -34.25 18.60
N ARG A 418 37.76 -34.07 18.07
CA ARG A 418 36.66 -35.06 18.21
C ARG A 418 37.02 -36.39 17.53
N LEU A 419 37.63 -36.33 16.35
CA LEU A 419 38.11 -37.51 15.64
C LEU A 419 39.18 -38.27 16.45
N VAL A 420 40.20 -37.57 16.97
CA VAL A 420 41.27 -38.19 17.78
C VAL A 420 40.76 -38.70 19.13
N GLY A 421 39.86 -37.96 19.79
CA GLY A 421 39.25 -38.38 21.05
C GLY A 421 38.33 -39.59 20.90
N GLY A 422 37.60 -39.69 19.78
CA GLY A 422 36.80 -40.86 19.44
C GLY A 422 37.66 -42.10 19.20
N LEU A 423 38.82 -41.95 18.55
CA LEU A 423 39.77 -43.04 18.32
C LEU A 423 40.41 -43.57 19.62
N ASN A 424 40.59 -42.71 20.64
CA ASN A 424 41.21 -43.09 21.91
C ASN A 424 40.17 -43.51 22.99
N GLY A 425 38.87 -43.36 22.75
CA GLY A 425 37.83 -43.40 23.79
C GLY A 425 36.90 -44.62 23.86
N SER A 426 36.69 -45.39 22.79
CA SER A 426 35.93 -46.66 22.76
C SER A 426 35.76 -47.08 21.29
N GLY A 427 35.86 -48.35 20.89
CA GLY A 427 35.13 -49.46 21.48
C GLY A 427 33.68 -49.57 20.98
N ASN A 428 33.23 -48.76 20.02
CA ASN A 428 31.95 -48.98 19.34
C ASN A 428 32.00 -48.53 17.86
N PRO A 429 31.50 -49.34 16.91
CA PRO A 429 31.65 -49.07 15.49
C PRO A 429 30.58 -48.09 14.99
N THR A 430 30.95 -47.41 13.90
CA THR A 430 30.08 -46.81 12.87
C THR A 430 29.29 -45.56 13.23
N VAL A 431 29.94 -44.41 13.06
CA VAL A 431 29.47 -43.41 12.07
C VAL A 431 30.68 -43.05 11.21
N SER A 432 30.78 -43.67 10.04
CA SER A 432 31.64 -43.19 8.97
C SER A 432 30.87 -42.11 8.22
N LEU A 433 31.48 -40.93 8.15
CA LEU A 433 31.04 -39.78 7.36
C LEU A 433 30.98 -40.10 5.86
#